data_AF-A0A6P7K3A3-F1
#
_entry.id   AF-A0A6P7K3A3-F1
#
_cell.length_a   1.000
_cell.length_b   1.000
_cell.length_c   1.000
_cell.angle_alpha   90.00
_cell.angle_beta   90.00
_cell.angle_gamma   90.00
#
_symmetry.space_group_name_H-M   'P 1'
#
loop_
_entity.id
_entity.type
_entity.pdbx_description
1 polymer ?
#
loop_
_entity_poly.entity_id
_entity_poly.type
_entity_poly.pdbx_seq_one_letter_code
_entity_poly.pdbx_strand_id
1 'polypeptide(L)'
;MNKLKSSQKDKVRQFMIFTQSNEKIAVTCLSQNDWKLDVATDKFFQNPELYVSNLKGALDKKRLEQLYNRYRDPHDDNKIGIDGIQQFCDDLGLDPTSISVLLIAWKFRAATQCEFSKQEFMDGMAEQG
;
A
#
# COMPACT_ATOMS: atom_id res chain seq x y z
N MET A 1 5.52 -26.13 -7.03
CA MET A 1 4.20 -25.61 -7.46
C MET A 1 3.26 -26.79 -7.70
N ASN A 2 2.32 -27.04 -6.79
CA ASN A 2 1.34 -28.13 -6.97
C ASN A 2 0.33 -27.74 -8.04
N LYS A 3 0.20 -28.54 -9.10
CA LYS A 3 -0.80 -28.33 -10.16
C LYS A 3 -2.21 -28.51 -9.58
N LEU A 4 -3.06 -27.51 -9.76
CA LEU A 4 -4.48 -27.58 -9.42
C LEU A 4 -5.20 -28.68 -10.23
N LYS A 5 -6.09 -29.43 -9.58
CA LYS A 5 -7.00 -30.39 -10.23
C LYS A 5 -7.98 -29.66 -11.15
N SER A 6 -8.55 -30.33 -12.16
CA SER A 6 -9.50 -29.70 -13.09
C SER A 6 -10.68 -29.03 -12.36
N SER A 7 -11.27 -29.75 -11.39
CA SER A 7 -12.38 -29.24 -10.58
C SER A 7 -12.02 -28.01 -9.72
N GLN A 8 -10.75 -27.86 -9.35
CA GLN A 8 -10.25 -26.70 -8.62
C GLN A 8 -10.12 -25.48 -9.53
N LYS A 9 -9.69 -25.68 -10.78
CA LYS A 9 -9.58 -24.61 -11.78
C LYS A 9 -10.96 -24.03 -12.14
N ASP A 10 -11.97 -24.87 -12.26
CA ASP A 10 -13.33 -24.43 -12.56
C ASP A 10 -13.89 -23.55 -11.43
N LYS A 11 -13.64 -23.95 -10.17
CA LYS A 11 -14.02 -23.15 -8.98
C LYS A 11 -13.28 -21.81 -8.92
N VAL A 12 -11.99 -21.78 -9.27
CA VAL A 12 -11.21 -20.53 -9.35
C VAL A 12 -11.82 -19.58 -10.38
N ARG A 13 -12.17 -20.08 -11.57
CA ARG A 13 -12.84 -19.27 -12.60
C ARG A 13 -14.18 -18.71 -12.12
N GLN A 14 -15.03 -19.54 -11.54
CA GLN A 14 -16.33 -19.10 -11.01
C GLN A 14 -16.18 -18.08 -9.89
N PHE A 15 -15.24 -18.30 -8.95
CA PHE A 15 -14.97 -17.36 -7.88
C PHE A 15 -14.54 -15.99 -8.41
N MET A 16 -13.64 -15.95 -9.40
CA MET A 16 -13.21 -14.69 -10.04
C MET A 16 -14.36 -13.97 -10.74
N ILE A 17 -15.28 -14.71 -11.40
CA ILE A 17 -16.46 -14.12 -12.03
C ILE A 17 -17.35 -13.45 -10.97
N PHE A 18 -17.60 -14.12 -9.84
CA PHE A 18 -18.49 -13.60 -8.79
C PHE A 18 -17.87 -12.45 -7.99
N THR A 19 -16.57 -12.52 -7.70
CA THR A 19 -15.90 -11.57 -6.80
C THR A 19 -15.12 -10.48 -7.53
N GLN A 20 -14.95 -10.60 -8.86
CA GLN A 20 -14.06 -9.75 -9.68
C GLN A 20 -12.61 -9.68 -9.14
N SER A 21 -12.22 -10.69 -8.36
CA SER A 21 -10.88 -10.80 -7.79
C SER A 21 -9.90 -11.44 -8.78
N ASN A 22 -8.61 -11.33 -8.50
CA ASN A 22 -7.57 -11.97 -9.32
C ASN A 22 -7.37 -13.44 -8.93
N GLU A 23 -6.71 -14.20 -9.82
CA GLU A 23 -6.48 -15.64 -9.66
C GLU A 23 -5.77 -15.98 -8.35
N LYS A 24 -4.84 -15.13 -7.90
CA LYS A 24 -4.12 -15.34 -6.65
C LYS A 24 -5.07 -15.29 -5.45
N ILE A 25 -5.94 -14.28 -5.37
CA ILE A 25 -6.97 -14.18 -4.31
C ILE A 25 -7.91 -15.38 -4.38
N ALA A 26 -8.40 -15.72 -5.58
CA ALA A 26 -9.33 -16.82 -5.78
C ALA A 26 -8.75 -18.15 -5.28
N VAL A 27 -7.50 -18.45 -5.63
CA VAL A 27 -6.80 -19.65 -5.15
C VAL A 27 -6.61 -19.63 -3.64
N THR A 28 -6.18 -18.51 -3.06
CA THR A 28 -6.00 -18.38 -1.61
C THR A 28 -7.32 -18.58 -0.86
N CYS A 29 -8.38 -17.87 -1.26
CA CYS A 29 -9.68 -17.94 -0.61
C CYS A 29 -10.31 -19.34 -0.71
N LEU A 30 -10.27 -19.96 -1.89
CA LEU A 30 -10.77 -21.33 -2.08
C LEU A 30 -9.94 -22.36 -1.31
N SER A 31 -8.61 -22.22 -1.28
CA SER A 31 -7.73 -23.15 -0.56
C SER A 31 -7.94 -23.13 0.96
N GLN A 32 -8.29 -21.98 1.54
CA GLN A 32 -8.56 -21.81 2.97
C GLN A 32 -9.96 -22.24 3.39
N ASN A 33 -10.85 -22.51 2.42
CA ASN A 33 -12.25 -22.86 2.66
C ASN A 33 -12.61 -24.21 2.00
N ASP A 34 -11.67 -25.16 2.01
CA ASP A 34 -11.85 -26.53 1.51
C ASP A 34 -12.37 -26.61 0.07
N TRP A 35 -12.08 -25.60 -0.75
CA TRP A 35 -12.60 -25.47 -2.11
C TRP A 35 -14.14 -25.46 -2.19
N LYS A 36 -14.84 -25.02 -1.14
CA LYS A 36 -16.30 -24.80 -1.16
C LYS A 36 -16.56 -23.39 -1.69
N LEU A 37 -17.10 -23.31 -2.91
CA LEU A 37 -17.22 -22.05 -3.64
C LEU A 37 -18.15 -21.07 -2.92
N ASP A 38 -19.32 -21.56 -2.52
CA ASP A 38 -20.35 -20.85 -1.76
C ASP A 38 -19.79 -20.24 -0.46
N VAL A 39 -19.11 -21.07 0.36
CA VAL A 39 -18.51 -20.64 1.63
C VAL A 39 -17.39 -19.62 1.38
N ALA A 40 -16.54 -19.85 0.38
CA ALA A 40 -15.45 -18.95 0.05
C ALA A 40 -15.98 -17.58 -0.42
N THR A 41 -17.01 -17.55 -1.27
CA THR A 41 -17.60 -16.29 -1.73
C THR A 41 -18.26 -15.52 -0.60
N ASP A 42 -19.01 -16.21 0.27
CA ASP A 42 -19.66 -15.57 1.42
C ASP A 42 -18.62 -14.97 2.37
N LYS A 43 -17.57 -15.72 2.72
CA LYS A 43 -16.45 -15.19 3.52
C LYS A 43 -15.71 -14.02 2.87
N PHE A 44 -15.53 -14.06 1.56
CA PHE A 44 -14.89 -12.98 0.82
C PHE A 44 -15.70 -11.68 0.89
N PHE A 45 -17.03 -11.76 0.75
CA PHE A 45 -17.89 -10.58 0.84
C PHE A 45 -18.09 -10.10 2.29
N GLN A 46 -18.08 -11.01 3.26
CA GLN A 46 -18.19 -10.66 4.68
C GLN A 46 -16.91 -10.02 5.23
N ASN A 47 -15.73 -10.45 4.79
CA ASN A 47 -14.45 -9.94 5.27
C ASN A 47 -13.44 -9.75 4.11
N PRO A 48 -13.68 -8.78 3.21
CA PRO A 48 -12.80 -8.55 2.06
C PRO A 48 -11.37 -8.25 2.49
N GLU A 49 -11.18 -7.55 3.61
CA GLU A 49 -9.85 -7.25 4.18
C GLU A 49 -8.99 -8.48 4.45
N LEU A 50 -9.53 -9.66 4.79
CA LEU A 50 -8.69 -10.84 5.06
C LEU A 50 -7.95 -11.36 3.81
N TYR A 51 -8.55 -11.16 2.64
CA TYR A 51 -8.06 -11.67 1.36
C TYR A 51 -7.44 -10.59 0.50
N VAL A 52 -7.87 -9.34 0.70
CA VAL A 52 -7.41 -8.15 -0.02
C VAL A 52 -6.37 -7.37 0.80
N SER A 53 -6.18 -7.62 2.10
CA SER A 53 -5.20 -6.92 2.97
C SER A 53 -3.80 -6.84 2.34
N ASN A 54 -3.28 -7.96 1.86
CA ASN A 54 -1.95 -7.97 1.21
C ASN A 54 -1.92 -7.17 -0.10
N LEU A 55 -3.05 -7.03 -0.80
CA LEU A 55 -3.15 -6.20 -1.99
C LEU A 55 -3.37 -4.72 -1.65
N LYS A 56 -4.17 -4.41 -0.62
CA LYS A 56 -4.37 -3.05 -0.13
C LYS A 56 -3.05 -2.49 0.38
N GLY A 57 -2.34 -3.21 1.25
CA GLY A 57 -1.00 -2.82 1.71
C GLY A 57 0.02 -2.71 0.57
N ALA A 58 -0.02 -3.59 -0.44
CA ALA A 58 0.86 -3.48 -1.61
C ALA A 58 0.50 -2.29 -2.52
N LEU A 59 -0.79 -1.98 -2.69
CA LEU A 59 -1.26 -0.83 -3.46
C LEU A 59 -0.94 0.48 -2.73
N ASP A 60 -1.12 0.51 -1.42
CA ASP A 60 -0.80 1.66 -0.58
C ASP A 60 0.71 1.92 -0.60
N LYS A 61 1.54 0.86 -0.49
CA LYS A 61 3.00 0.98 -0.69
C LYS A 61 3.35 1.53 -2.06
N LYS A 62 2.72 1.05 -3.14
CA LYS A 62 2.97 1.55 -4.50
C LYS A 62 2.57 3.02 -4.67
N ARG A 63 1.43 3.42 -4.11
CA ARG A 63 0.98 4.83 -4.09
C ARG A 63 1.95 5.69 -3.30
N LEU A 64 2.44 5.18 -2.18
CA LEU A 64 3.41 5.89 -1.35
C LEU A 64 4.76 6.04 -2.04
N GLU A 65 5.22 5.01 -2.77
CA GLU A 65 6.41 5.11 -3.63
C GLU A 65 6.22 6.15 -4.74
N GLN A 66 5.05 6.21 -5.37
CA GLN A 66 4.74 7.23 -6.38
C GLN A 66 4.75 8.64 -5.78
N LEU A 67 4.21 8.81 -4.57
CA LEU A 67 4.21 10.07 -3.86
C LEU A 67 5.64 10.48 -3.45
N TYR A 68 6.43 9.54 -2.93
CA TYR A 68 7.85 9.78 -2.65
C TYR A 68 8.59 10.25 -3.89
N ASN A 69 8.36 9.61 -5.04
CA ASN A 69 8.99 9.97 -6.30
C ASN A 69 8.63 11.37 -6.80
N ARG A 70 7.54 11.98 -6.32
CA ARG A 70 7.18 13.37 -6.62
C ARG A 70 8.10 14.37 -5.91
N TYR A 71 8.59 14.02 -4.72
CA TYR A 71 9.37 14.92 -3.86
C TYR A 71 10.86 14.56 -3.79
N ARG A 72 11.27 13.36 -4.23
CA ARG A 72 12.66 12.91 -4.16
C ARG A 72 13.64 13.88 -4.82
N ASP A 73 14.86 13.91 -4.32
CA ASP A 73 15.96 14.64 -4.95
C ASP A 73 16.27 14.02 -6.33
N PRO A 74 16.38 14.83 -7.41
CA PRO A 74 16.78 14.33 -8.73
C PRO A 74 18.18 13.70 -8.76
N HIS A 75 19.05 14.06 -7.82
CA HIS A 75 20.45 13.62 -7.75
C HIS A 75 20.68 12.53 -6.70
N ASP A 76 19.70 12.27 -5.82
CA ASP A 76 19.79 11.24 -4.78
C ASP A 76 18.41 10.59 -4.51
N ASP A 77 18.22 9.40 -5.07
CA ASP A 77 16.98 8.60 -4.96
C ASP A 77 16.65 8.15 -3.53
N ASN A 78 17.55 8.37 -2.56
CA ASN A 78 17.37 7.96 -1.16
C ASN A 78 16.93 9.09 -0.24
N LYS A 79 16.74 10.31 -0.74
CA LYS A 79 16.24 11.43 0.05
C LYS A 79 15.31 12.38 -0.71
N ILE A 80 14.58 13.17 0.06
CA ILE A 80 13.85 14.37 -0.33
C ILE A 80 14.71 15.52 0.17
N GLY A 81 15.26 16.31 -0.76
CA GLY A 81 16.03 17.51 -0.43
C GLY A 81 15.14 18.74 -0.19
N ILE A 82 15.76 19.92 -0.10
CA ILE A 82 15.08 21.19 0.19
C ILE A 82 13.95 21.47 -0.80
N ASP A 83 14.19 21.34 -2.10
CA ASP A 83 13.19 21.60 -3.14
C ASP A 83 11.98 20.66 -3.00
N GLY A 84 12.24 19.40 -2.64
CA GLY A 84 11.22 18.40 -2.38
C GLY A 84 10.40 18.69 -1.13
N ILE A 85 11.04 19.15 -0.05
CA ILE A 85 10.36 19.59 1.18
C ILE A 85 9.50 20.83 0.90
N GLN A 86 9.99 21.78 0.11
CA GLN A 86 9.21 22.95 -0.28
C GLN A 86 7.95 22.52 -1.02
N GLN A 87 8.07 21.68 -2.05
CA GLN A 87 6.91 21.17 -2.80
C GLN A 87 5.94 20.39 -1.91
N PHE A 88 6.46 19.61 -0.96
CA PHE A 88 5.64 18.89 0.02
C PHE A 88 4.85 19.85 0.92
N CYS A 89 5.46 20.94 1.39
CA CYS A 89 4.78 21.96 2.18
C CYS A 89 3.71 22.69 1.35
N ASP A 90 4.03 23.03 0.10
CA ASP A 90 3.10 23.70 -0.83
C ASP A 90 1.86 22.82 -1.11
N ASP A 91 2.06 21.52 -1.36
CA ASP A 91 0.97 20.56 -1.61
C ASP A 91 0.07 20.37 -0.36
N LEU A 92 0.60 20.64 0.84
CA LEU A 92 -0.14 20.65 2.10
C LEU A 92 -0.73 22.03 2.47
N GLY A 93 -0.39 23.08 1.72
CA GLY A 93 -0.78 24.46 2.04
C GLY A 93 -0.14 24.97 3.34
N LEU A 94 1.07 24.51 3.66
CA LEU A 94 1.81 24.88 4.87
C LEU A 94 2.95 25.84 4.54
N ASP A 95 3.18 26.79 5.44
CA ASP A 95 4.42 27.57 5.44
C ASP A 95 5.58 26.67 5.93
N PRO A 96 6.67 26.51 5.15
CA PRO A 96 7.86 25.72 5.52
C PRO A 96 8.47 26.11 6.86
N THR A 97 8.26 27.35 7.30
CA THR A 97 8.78 27.89 8.56
C THR A 97 7.82 27.69 9.75
N SER A 98 6.62 27.14 9.50
CA SER A 98 5.61 26.95 10.54
C SER A 98 5.95 25.80 11.51
N ILE A 99 5.43 25.92 12.74
CA ILE A 99 5.52 24.86 13.74
C ILE A 99 4.85 23.55 13.28
N SER A 100 3.86 23.62 12.39
CA SER A 100 3.20 22.45 11.81
C SER A 100 4.18 21.57 11.03
N VAL A 101 5.09 22.17 10.26
CA VAL A 101 6.11 21.43 9.50
C VAL A 101 7.13 20.77 10.45
N LEU A 102 7.50 21.45 11.54
CA LEU A 102 8.33 20.88 12.60
C LEU A 102 7.64 19.67 13.27
N LEU A 103 6.33 19.74 13.53
CA LEU A 103 5.57 18.60 14.07
C LEU A 103 5.53 17.41 13.10
N ILE A 104 5.42 17.66 11.80
CA ILE A 104 5.49 16.61 10.78
C ILE A 104 6.88 15.95 10.79
N ALA A 105 7.95 16.75 10.77
CA ALA A 105 9.32 16.24 10.84
C ALA A 105 9.55 15.39 12.11
N TRP A 106 9.02 15.83 13.25
CA TRP A 106 9.07 15.07 14.50
C TRP A 106 8.29 13.74 14.40
N LYS A 107 7.08 13.75 13.83
CA LYS A 107 6.28 12.53 13.60
C LYS A 107 6.98 11.54 12.67
N PHE A 108 7.69 12.05 11.66
CA PHE A 108 8.44 11.24 10.70
C PHE A 108 9.78 10.77 11.28
N ARG A 109 10.11 11.20 12.51
CA ARG A 109 11.38 10.93 13.19
C ARG A 109 12.59 11.35 12.35
N ALA A 110 12.45 12.47 11.64
CA ALA A 110 13.50 13.00 10.78
C ALA A 110 14.77 13.31 11.59
N ALA A 111 15.89 12.75 11.16
CA ALA A 111 17.18 12.90 11.82
C ALA A 111 17.85 14.25 11.52
N THR A 112 17.62 14.80 10.32
CA THR A 112 18.27 16.01 9.81
C THR A 112 17.22 17.03 9.36
N GLN A 113 17.46 18.31 9.63
CA GLN A 113 16.61 19.39 9.10
C GLN A 113 16.76 19.51 7.58
N CYS A 114 15.74 20.03 6.92
CA CYS A 114 15.76 20.35 5.48
C CYS A 114 15.94 19.15 4.53
N GLU A 115 15.85 17.93 5.05
CA GLU A 115 15.77 16.71 4.24
C GLU A 115 14.93 15.64 4.94
N PHE A 116 14.35 14.73 4.16
CA PHE A 116 13.84 13.45 4.65
C PHE A 116 14.52 12.34 3.88
N SER A 117 15.07 11.36 4.57
CA SER A 117 15.42 10.09 3.93
C SER A 117 14.17 9.40 3.40
N LYS A 118 14.35 8.52 2.41
CA LYS A 118 13.27 7.68 1.90
C LYS A 118 12.59 6.89 3.01
N GLN A 119 13.38 6.36 3.94
CA GLN A 119 12.84 5.57 5.04
C GLN A 119 11.95 6.41 5.95
N GLU A 120 12.41 7.59 6.39
CA GLU A 120 11.62 8.49 7.25
C GLU A 120 10.29 8.89 6.59
N PHE A 121 10.31 9.20 5.30
CA PHE A 121 9.08 9.54 4.57
C PHE A 121 8.12 8.35 4.47
N MET A 122 8.62 7.17 4.09
CA MET A 122 7.79 5.98 3.90
C MET A 122 7.20 5.49 5.23
N ASP A 123 8.02 5.41 6.28
CA ASP A 123 7.59 4.97 7.61
C ASP A 123 6.64 6.01 8.25
N GLY A 124 6.98 7.30 8.15
CA GLY A 124 6.16 8.39 8.67
C GLY A 124 4.76 8.41 8.08
N MET A 125 4.64 8.31 6.75
CA MET A 125 3.36 8.26 6.06
C MET A 125 2.56 6.98 6.35
N ALA A 126 3.24 5.83 6.47
CA ALA A 126 2.58 4.57 6.79
C ALA A 126 2.01 4.54 8.21
N GLU A 127 2.61 5.26 9.16
CA GLU A 127 2.12 5.37 10.54
C GLU A 127 0.99 6.40 10.73
N GLN A 128 0.78 7.33 9.79
CA GLN A 128 -0.31 8.31 9.85
C GLN A 128 -1.64 7.81 9.24
N GLY A 129 -1.67 6.62 8.62
CA GLY A 129 -2.86 6.02 7.98
C GLY A 129 -3.28 4.69 8.61
#